data_AF-A0A1S4AVS3-F1
#
_entry.id   AF-A0A1S4AVS3-F1
#
_cell.length_a   1.000
_cell.length_b   1.000
_cell.length_c   1.000
_cell.angle_alpha   90.00
_cell.angle_beta   90.00
_cell.angle_gamma   90.00
#
_symmetry.space_group_name_H-M   'P 1'
#
loop_
_entity.id
_entity.type
_entity.pdbx_description
1 polymer ?
#
loop_
_entity_poly.entity_id
_entity_poly.type
_entity_poly.pdbx_seq_one_letter_code
_entity_poly.pdbx_strand_id
1 'polypeptide(L)'
;MTEGNEQKKKRMKGYSDIPRLSPSMLNQQEFFASLKGEQVAARVALEDGEKDEWVIVKVTHYDKETKEFEVLDEEPGEDEEGGAHIKYKLPWSHIIPFPKISDLATTQEFPPGKQVLAVYPGTTALYKATVVQARKRKTDDYTLEFDDDEEDGSLPQRLVPFNQAVALPDGHRQ
;
A
#
# COMPACT_ATOMS: atom_id res chain seq x y z
N MET A 1 71.85 18.26 -9.07
CA MET A 1 70.77 18.29 -8.07
C MET A 1 69.63 17.46 -8.63
N THR A 2 69.21 16.42 -7.88
CA THR A 2 67.99 15.58 -7.98
C THR A 2 67.71 14.86 -9.31
N GLU A 3 67.83 13.52 -9.38
CA GLU A 3 66.83 12.49 -8.95
C GLU A 3 65.52 12.60 -9.75
N GLY A 4 64.85 11.57 -10.28
CA GLY A 4 64.91 10.11 -10.22
C GLY A 4 63.66 9.63 -11.00
N ASN A 5 63.75 8.56 -11.79
CA ASN A 5 63.29 7.21 -11.44
C ASN A 5 62.01 6.79 -12.16
N GLU A 6 62.01 5.52 -12.51
CA GLU A 6 61.16 4.74 -13.38
C GLU A 6 59.76 4.38 -12.84
N GLN A 7 58.94 3.87 -13.77
CA GLN A 7 58.02 2.75 -13.63
C GLN A 7 56.60 2.96 -13.02
N LYS A 8 55.67 2.34 -13.76
CA LYS A 8 54.65 1.37 -13.31
C LYS A 8 53.20 1.85 -13.10
N LYS A 9 52.36 1.15 -13.86
CA LYS A 9 51.09 0.47 -13.50
C LYS A 9 49.82 1.11 -14.05
N LYS A 10 49.29 0.42 -15.09
CA LYS A 10 47.86 0.15 -15.26
C LYS A 10 47.19 0.00 -13.90
N ARG A 11 46.12 0.75 -13.68
CA ARG A 11 45.14 0.41 -12.65
C ARG A 11 43.75 0.71 -13.20
N MET A 12 43.01 -0.36 -13.46
CA MET A 12 41.57 -0.36 -13.70
C MET A 12 40.87 0.54 -12.68
N LYS A 13 40.03 1.45 -13.15
CA LYS A 13 38.99 2.12 -12.36
C LYS A 13 37.72 1.77 -13.12
N GLY A 14 37.08 0.66 -12.78
CA GLY A 14 36.35 0.53 -11.52
C GLY A 14 34.90 0.77 -11.91
N TYR A 15 34.21 -0.33 -12.18
CA TYR A 15 32.76 -0.43 -12.33
C TYR A 15 32.02 0.48 -11.34
N SER A 16 30.81 0.89 -11.74
CA SER A 16 29.70 1.30 -10.88
C SER A 16 29.54 2.80 -10.63
N ASP A 17 28.96 3.51 -11.60
CA ASP A 17 28.05 4.63 -11.34
C ASP A 17 26.77 4.07 -10.71
N ILE A 18 26.84 3.59 -9.47
CA ILE A 18 25.63 3.35 -8.68
C ILE A 18 25.21 4.72 -8.14
N PRO A 19 24.07 5.27 -8.55
CA PRO A 19 23.60 6.55 -8.03
C PRO A 19 23.46 6.41 -6.51
N ARG A 20 24.22 7.23 -5.76
CA ARG A 20 24.08 7.32 -4.30
C ARG A 20 22.68 7.88 -4.01
N LEU A 21 21.79 7.01 -3.58
CA LEU A 21 20.43 7.37 -3.16
C LEU A 21 20.50 8.37 -1.98
N SER A 22 19.59 9.34 -1.96
CA SER A 22 19.49 10.28 -0.85
C SER A 22 19.03 9.57 0.43
N PRO A 23 19.36 10.10 1.63
CA PRO A 23 18.93 9.50 2.90
C PRO A 23 17.40 9.33 3.02
N SER A 24 16.61 10.24 2.45
CA SER A 24 15.15 10.15 2.43
C SER A 24 14.64 9.02 1.53
N MET A 25 15.30 8.79 0.39
CA MET A 25 14.97 7.70 -0.52
C MET A 25 15.40 6.33 0.03
N LEU A 26 16.52 6.28 0.75
CA LEU A 26 16.94 5.08 1.48
C LEU A 26 15.91 4.74 2.57
N ASN A 27 15.53 5.72 3.38
CA ASN A 27 14.52 5.52 4.43
C ASN A 27 13.17 5.06 3.85
N GLN A 28 12.77 5.57 2.68
CA GLN A 28 11.57 5.12 1.98
C GLN A 28 11.68 3.66 1.49
N GLN A 29 12.82 3.28 0.91
CA GLN A 29 13.03 1.88 0.46
C GLN A 29 13.09 0.90 1.63
N GLU A 30 13.69 1.31 2.75
CA GLU A 30 13.70 0.51 3.99
C GLU A 30 12.30 0.36 4.57
N PHE A 31 11.52 1.44 4.58
CA PHE A 31 10.10 1.38 4.96
C PHE A 31 9.31 0.39 4.10
N PHE A 32 9.41 0.50 2.77
CA PHE A 32 8.71 -0.43 1.87
C PHE A 32 9.18 -1.88 2.02
N ALA A 33 10.48 -2.11 2.18
CA ALA A 33 11.01 -3.46 2.45
C ALA A 33 10.51 -4.02 3.80
N SER A 34 10.26 -3.16 4.79
CA SER A 34 9.72 -3.55 6.10
C SER A 34 8.26 -4.00 6.06
N LEU A 35 7.54 -3.71 4.96
CA LEU A 35 6.15 -4.17 4.79
C LEU A 35 6.06 -5.67 4.49
N LYS A 36 7.18 -6.37 4.26
CA LYS A 36 7.16 -7.81 4.02
C LYS A 36 6.44 -8.57 5.15
N GLY A 37 5.42 -9.34 4.78
CA GLY A 37 4.56 -10.11 5.68
C GLY A 37 3.32 -9.36 6.15
N GLU A 38 3.25 -8.05 5.92
CA GLU A 38 2.14 -7.20 6.34
C GLU A 38 1.02 -7.21 5.29
N GLN A 39 -0.21 -7.01 5.76
CA GLN A 39 -1.35 -6.73 4.91
C GLN A 39 -1.36 -5.25 4.52
N VAL A 40 -1.67 -4.99 3.26
CA VAL A 40 -1.74 -3.66 2.65
C VAL A 40 -2.93 -3.60 1.70
N ALA A 41 -3.44 -2.40 1.44
CA ALA A 41 -4.39 -2.21 0.36
C ALA A 41 -3.61 -2.11 -0.96
N ALA A 42 -4.04 -2.87 -1.97
CA ALA A 42 -3.43 -2.91 -3.28
C ALA A 42 -4.44 -2.63 -4.37
N ARG A 43 -4.06 -1.77 -5.32
CA ARG A 43 -4.85 -1.50 -6.50
C ARG A 43 -4.55 -2.51 -7.60
N VAL A 44 -5.51 -3.36 -7.88
CA VAL A 44 -5.47 -4.38 -8.94
C VAL A 44 -6.42 -3.98 -10.06
N ALA A 45 -6.04 -4.26 -11.31
CA ALA A 45 -6.93 -4.07 -12.44
C ALA A 45 -7.83 -5.30 -12.56
N LEU A 46 -9.14 -5.10 -12.72
CA LEU A 46 -10.06 -6.19 -13.05
C LEU A 46 -9.81 -6.68 -14.48
N GLU A 47 -10.23 -7.92 -14.77
CA GLU A 47 -9.93 -8.61 -16.04
C GLU A 47 -10.38 -7.85 -17.30
N ASP A 48 -11.44 -7.04 -17.21
CA ASP A 48 -11.94 -6.22 -18.33
C ASP A 48 -11.16 -4.89 -18.51
N GLY A 49 -10.28 -4.53 -17.56
CA GLY A 49 -9.45 -3.33 -17.60
C GLY A 49 -10.22 -2.01 -17.44
N GLU A 50 -11.54 -2.07 -17.26
CA GLU A 50 -12.41 -0.90 -17.16
C GLU A 50 -12.45 -0.28 -15.76
N LYS A 51 -12.14 -1.07 -14.71
CA LYS A 51 -12.16 -0.62 -13.32
C LYS A 51 -10.99 -1.19 -12.51
N ASP A 52 -10.37 -0.32 -11.72
CA ASP A 52 -9.42 -0.70 -10.69
C ASP A 52 -10.19 -1.08 -9.42
N GLU A 53 -9.82 -2.18 -8.78
CA GLU A 53 -10.32 -2.56 -7.46
C GLU A 53 -9.20 -2.45 -6.41
N TRP A 54 -9.57 -2.08 -5.19
CA TRP A 54 -8.66 -2.14 -4.05
C TRP A 54 -8.95 -3.37 -3.21
N VAL A 55 -7.94 -4.21 -3.04
CA VAL A 55 -8.03 -5.45 -2.27
C VAL A 55 -6.99 -5.50 -1.16
N ILE A 56 -7.27 -6.26 -0.11
CA ILE A 56 -6.32 -6.55 0.96
C ILE A 56 -5.41 -7.67 0.48
N VAL A 57 -4.12 -7.37 0.39
CA VAL A 57 -3.10 -8.35 -0.01
C VAL A 57 -1.98 -8.37 1.00
N LYS A 58 -1.28 -9.50 1.05
CA LYS A 58 -0.09 -9.69 1.86
C LYS A 58 1.16 -9.45 1.05
N VAL A 59 2.04 -8.58 1.54
CA VAL A 59 3.32 -8.33 0.88
C VAL A 59 4.24 -9.53 1.07
N THR A 60 4.72 -10.10 -0.02
CA THR A 60 5.68 -11.21 -0.01
C THR A 60 7.10 -10.73 -0.26
N HIS A 61 7.26 -9.72 -1.12
CA HIS A 61 8.54 -9.12 -1.46
C HIS A 61 8.40 -7.68 -1.96
N TYR A 62 9.48 -6.92 -1.85
CA TYR A 62 9.62 -5.59 -2.44
C TYR A 62 10.97 -5.52 -3.17
N ASP A 63 10.92 -5.32 -4.48
CA ASP A 63 12.08 -5.13 -5.32
C ASP A 63 12.52 -3.66 -5.24
N LYS A 64 13.70 -3.43 -4.67
CA LYS A 64 14.24 -2.07 -4.48
C LYS A 64 14.73 -1.44 -5.78
N GLU A 65 15.09 -2.26 -6.78
CA GLU A 65 15.59 -1.81 -8.08
C GLU A 65 14.43 -1.34 -8.94
N THR A 66 13.39 -2.15 -9.07
CA THR A 66 12.21 -1.82 -9.91
C THR A 66 11.14 -1.03 -9.17
N LYS A 67 11.20 -0.96 -7.83
CA LYS A 67 10.20 -0.35 -6.94
C LYS A 67 8.82 -1.00 -7.07
N GLU A 68 8.82 -2.32 -7.24
CA GLU A 68 7.61 -3.13 -7.36
C GLU A 68 7.45 -4.03 -6.13
N PHE A 69 6.21 -4.25 -5.74
CA PHE A 69 5.82 -5.19 -4.71
C PHE A 69 5.31 -6.48 -5.35
N GLU A 70 5.75 -7.60 -4.80
CA GLU A 70 5.11 -8.89 -5.01
C GLU A 70 4.16 -9.13 -3.84
N VAL A 71 2.87 -9.25 -4.13
CA VAL A 71 1.81 -9.39 -3.14
C VAL A 71 0.96 -10.62 -3.42
N LEU A 72 0.36 -11.15 -2.36
CA LEU A 72 -0.48 -12.34 -2.40
C LEU A 72 -1.89 -11.97 -1.95
N ASP A 73 -2.88 -12.28 -2.77
CA ASP A 73 -4.28 -12.28 -2.38
C ASP A 73 -4.57 -13.52 -1.52
N GLU A 74 -5.07 -13.30 -0.31
CA GLU A 74 -5.41 -14.37 0.64
C GLU A 74 -6.88 -14.80 0.51
N GLU A 75 -7.68 -14.20 -0.38
CA GLU A 75 -9.03 -14.68 -0.73
C GLU A 75 -8.96 -16.13 -1.26
N PRO A 76 -9.76 -17.06 -0.71
CA PRO A 76 -9.92 -18.36 -1.32
C PRO A 76 -10.67 -18.19 -2.64
N GLY A 77 -10.00 -18.42 -3.77
CA GLY A 77 -10.66 -18.47 -5.06
C GLY A 77 -11.84 -19.45 -5.02
N GLU A 78 -13.00 -19.02 -5.52
CA GLU A 78 -14.24 -19.82 -5.52
C GLU A 78 -14.18 -21.05 -6.46
N ASP A 79 -13.11 -21.18 -7.25
CA ASP A 79 -12.94 -22.24 -8.22
C ASP A 79 -12.56 -23.57 -7.53
N GLU A 80 -13.49 -24.52 -7.58
CA GLU A 80 -13.48 -25.83 -6.91
C GLU A 80 -12.34 -26.82 -7.27
N GLU A 81 -11.24 -26.38 -7.90
CA GLU A 81 -10.12 -27.28 -8.23
C GLU A 81 -8.72 -26.79 -7.83
N GLY A 82 -8.63 -25.65 -7.13
CA GLY A 82 -7.39 -25.26 -6.47
C GLY A 82 -7.46 -23.85 -5.94
N GLY A 83 -7.59 -23.70 -4.62
CA GLY A 83 -7.47 -22.44 -3.88
C GLY A 83 -6.08 -21.81 -4.02
N ALA A 84 -5.72 -21.45 -5.23
CA ALA A 84 -4.47 -20.83 -5.59
C ALA A 84 -4.60 -19.35 -5.26
N HIS A 85 -3.97 -18.95 -4.16
CA HIS A 85 -3.72 -17.56 -3.85
C HIS A 85 -3.18 -16.82 -5.09
N ILE A 86 -3.85 -15.73 -5.46
CA ILE A 86 -3.47 -14.94 -6.62
C ILE A 86 -2.23 -14.10 -6.25
N LYS A 87 -1.22 -14.11 -7.11
CA LYS A 87 -0.02 -13.30 -6.93
C LYS A 87 -0.05 -12.12 -7.88
N TYR A 88 0.10 -10.91 -7.34
CA TYR A 88 0.22 -9.70 -8.14
C TYR A 88 1.63 -9.11 -8.02
N LYS A 89 2.07 -8.49 -9.12
CA LYS A 89 3.26 -7.65 -9.14
C LYS A 89 2.82 -6.23 -9.45
N LEU A 90 2.95 -5.33 -8.48
CA LEU A 90 2.37 -3.98 -8.53
C LEU A 90 3.43 -2.92 -8.23
N PRO A 91 3.39 -1.74 -8.87
CA PRO A 91 4.27 -0.64 -8.51
C PRO A 91 3.95 -0.13 -7.10
N TRP A 92 4.93 0.43 -6.40
CA TRP A 92 4.74 1.01 -5.07
C TRP A 92 3.60 2.03 -4.98
N SER A 93 3.27 2.73 -6.07
CA SER A 93 2.17 3.70 -6.15
C SER A 93 0.78 3.06 -6.10
N HIS A 94 0.67 1.74 -6.25
CA HIS A 94 -0.58 0.97 -6.10
C HIS A 94 -0.71 0.34 -4.72
N ILE A 95 0.26 0.56 -3.82
CA ILE A 95 0.29 -0.04 -2.49
C ILE A 95 0.06 1.06 -1.45
N ILE A 96 -0.94 0.85 -0.59
CA ILE A 96 -1.21 1.71 0.56
C ILE A 96 -1.08 0.87 1.83
N PRO A 97 -0.08 1.14 2.68
CA PRO A 97 0.05 0.45 3.95
C PRO A 97 -1.07 0.86 4.91
N PHE A 98 -1.63 -0.11 5.63
CA PHE A 98 -2.58 0.18 6.70
C PHE A 98 -1.89 0.83 7.91
N PRO A 99 -2.58 1.73 8.62
CA PRO A 99 -2.03 2.34 9.81
C PRO A 99 -1.92 1.30 10.93
N LYS A 100 -0.81 1.34 11.67
CA LYS A 100 -0.50 0.37 12.73
C LYS A 100 -0.77 0.95 14.11
N ILE A 101 -1.14 0.07 15.05
CA ILE A 101 -1.29 0.43 16.48
C ILE A 101 0.05 0.92 17.07
N SER A 102 1.18 0.46 16.53
CA SER A 102 2.51 0.93 16.96
C SER A 102 2.81 2.37 16.53
N ASP A 103 2.08 2.90 15.54
CA ASP A 103 2.37 4.20 14.90
C ASP A 103 1.18 5.17 14.93
N LEU A 104 0.42 5.15 16.03
CA LEU A 104 -0.71 6.06 16.24
C LEU A 104 -0.31 7.55 16.21
N ALA A 105 0.97 7.87 16.36
CA ALA A 105 1.47 9.24 16.28
C ALA A 105 1.44 9.79 14.85
N THR A 106 1.71 8.96 13.84
CA THR A 106 1.69 9.37 12.42
C THR A 106 0.44 8.93 11.67
N THR A 107 -0.39 8.07 12.28
CA THR A 107 -1.68 7.67 11.73
C THR A 107 -2.55 8.88 11.40
N GLN A 108 -2.99 8.95 10.15
CA GLN A 108 -3.89 9.98 9.66
C GLN A 108 -5.26 9.88 10.35
N GLU A 109 -5.80 11.04 10.73
CA GLU A 109 -7.16 11.18 11.26
C GLU A 109 -8.05 11.80 10.19
N PHE A 110 -9.22 11.19 9.95
CA PHE A 110 -10.16 11.65 8.93
C PHE A 110 -11.35 12.35 9.62
N PRO A 111 -11.59 13.65 9.33
CA PRO A 111 -12.73 14.36 9.89
C PRO A 111 -14.04 13.93 9.22
N PRO A 112 -15.20 14.22 9.84
CA PRO A 112 -16.51 14.00 9.20
C PRO A 112 -16.62 14.71 7.84
N GLY A 113 -17.29 14.07 6.89
CA GLY A 113 -17.43 14.50 5.50
C GLY A 113 -16.21 14.19 4.61
N LYS A 114 -15.12 13.66 5.16
CA LYS A 114 -13.95 13.26 4.36
C LYS A 114 -14.20 11.93 3.67
N GLN A 115 -13.85 11.87 2.38
CA GLN A 115 -13.82 10.62 1.62
C GLN A 115 -12.53 9.85 1.91
N VAL A 116 -12.70 8.55 2.15
CA VAL A 116 -11.65 7.59 2.48
C VAL A 116 -11.85 6.32 1.65
N LEU A 117 -10.83 5.47 1.65
CA LEU A 117 -10.93 4.10 1.15
C LEU A 117 -10.93 3.17 2.37
N ALA A 118 -11.92 2.29 2.47
CA ALA A 118 -12.13 1.49 3.68
C ALA A 118 -12.54 0.06 3.34
N VAL A 119 -12.09 -0.89 4.16
CA VAL A 119 -12.50 -2.30 4.05
C VAL A 119 -13.99 -2.42 4.36
N TYR A 120 -14.76 -3.03 3.46
CA TYR A 120 -16.17 -3.31 3.75
C TYR A 120 -16.28 -4.47 4.75
N PRO A 121 -17.08 -4.34 5.82
CA PRO A 121 -17.17 -5.36 6.87
C PRO A 121 -17.47 -6.76 6.33
N GLY A 122 -16.61 -7.73 6.64
CA GLY A 122 -16.77 -9.12 6.22
C GLY A 122 -16.22 -9.44 4.82
N THR A 123 -15.57 -8.49 4.16
CA THR A 123 -14.92 -8.68 2.86
C THR A 123 -13.41 -8.38 2.97
N THR A 124 -12.69 -8.68 1.90
CA THR A 124 -11.27 -8.33 1.71
C THR A 124 -11.06 -7.22 0.69
N ALA A 125 -12.14 -6.57 0.26
CA ALA A 125 -12.11 -5.45 -0.67
C ALA A 125 -12.30 -4.12 0.05
N LEU A 126 -11.74 -3.06 -0.54
CA LEU A 126 -11.87 -1.70 -0.06
C LEU A 126 -12.69 -0.87 -1.05
N TYR A 127 -13.61 -0.10 -0.47
CA TYR A 127 -14.53 0.74 -1.22
C TYR A 127 -14.44 2.17 -0.72
N LYS A 128 -14.82 3.10 -1.59
CA LYS A 128 -14.94 4.50 -1.22
C LYS A 128 -16.06 4.66 -0.20
N ALA A 129 -15.74 5.40 0.85
CA ALA A 129 -16.68 5.70 1.91
C ALA A 129 -16.52 7.14 2.38
N THR A 130 -17.58 7.69 2.94
CA THR A 130 -17.61 9.00 3.57
C THR A 130 -17.60 8.85 5.08
N VAL A 131 -16.72 9.57 5.77
CA VAL A 131 -16.67 9.57 7.23
C VAL A 131 -17.87 10.32 7.78
N VAL A 132 -18.73 9.64 8.51
CA VAL A 132 -19.86 10.25 9.21
C VAL A 132 -19.42 10.76 10.57
N GLN A 133 -18.67 9.94 11.30
CA GLN A 133 -18.15 10.28 12.61
C GLN A 133 -16.67 9.92 12.71
N ALA A 134 -15.87 10.92 13.09
CA ALA A 134 -14.47 10.73 13.38
C ALA A 134 -14.28 9.95 14.69
N ARG A 135 -13.13 9.28 14.81
CA ARG A 135 -12.75 8.53 16.00
C ARG A 135 -12.65 9.43 17.22
N LYS A 136 -13.12 8.96 18.38
CA LYS A 136 -12.95 9.68 19.67
C LYS A 136 -11.56 9.44 20.26
N ARG A 137 -11.01 8.25 20.06
CA ARG A 137 -9.63 7.86 20.40
C ARG A 137 -8.94 7.32 19.16
N LYS A 138 -7.60 7.34 19.16
CA LYS A 138 -6.81 6.91 17.99
C LYS A 138 -7.00 5.45 17.56
N THR A 139 -7.49 4.60 18.45
CA THR A 139 -7.77 3.17 18.21
C THR A 139 -9.25 2.85 18.02
N ASP A 140 -10.15 3.85 18.15
CA ASP A 140 -11.58 3.62 18.00
C ASP A 140 -11.94 3.42 16.52
N ASP A 141 -13.13 2.91 16.27
CA ASP A 141 -13.64 2.71 14.92
C ASP A 141 -14.12 4.05 14.31
N TYR A 142 -14.06 4.15 12.99
CA TYR A 142 -14.78 5.18 12.24
C TYR A 142 -16.21 4.73 11.98
N THR A 143 -17.15 5.68 11.99
CA THR A 143 -18.47 5.45 11.40
C THR A 143 -18.43 5.95 9.97
N LEU A 144 -18.61 5.04 9.01
CA LEU A 144 -18.52 5.29 7.58
C LEU A 144 -19.84 4.98 6.87
N GLU A 145 -20.13 5.73 5.82
CA GLU A 145 -21.18 5.44 4.82
C GLU A 145 -20.48 5.07 3.53
N PHE A 146 -20.72 3.86 3.02
CA PHE A 146 -20.11 3.38 1.78
C PHE A 146 -20.93 3.85 0.59
N ASP A 147 -20.28 4.40 -0.44
CA ASP A 147 -20.98 4.98 -1.59
C ASP A 147 -21.79 3.94 -2.40
N ASP A 148 -21.46 2.65 -2.28
CA ASP A 148 -22.08 1.52 -3.02
C ASP A 148 -23.14 0.74 -2.19
N ASP A 149 -23.31 1.04 -0.90
CA ASP A 149 -24.17 0.27 0.04
C ASP A 149 -25.58 0.90 0.18
N GLU A 150 -26.10 1.58 -0.85
CA GLU A 150 -27.41 2.26 -0.78
C GLU A 150 -28.56 1.26 -0.63
N GLU A 151 -29.27 1.35 0.49
CA GLU A 151 -30.45 0.54 0.80
C GLU A 151 -31.64 1.47 1.11
N ASP A 152 -32.77 1.26 0.43
CA ASP A 152 -34.01 2.05 0.60
C ASP A 152 -33.79 3.57 0.50
N GLY A 153 -32.84 4.00 -0.34
CA GLY A 153 -32.50 5.41 -0.56
C GLY A 153 -31.66 6.05 0.56
N SER A 154 -31.03 5.24 1.40
CA SER A 154 -30.10 5.70 2.45
C SER A 154 -28.83 4.85 2.48
N LEU A 155 -27.69 5.47 2.80
CA LEU A 155 -26.45 4.74 3.05
C LEU A 155 -26.41 4.29 4.53
N PRO A 156 -26.27 3.00 4.84
CA PRO A 156 -26.18 2.53 6.21
C PRO A 156 -24.82 2.90 6.81
N GLN A 157 -24.83 3.17 8.12
CA GLN A 157 -23.63 3.48 8.88
C GLN A 157 -22.93 2.20 9.32
N ARG A 158 -21.68 2.04 8.90
CA ARG A 158 -20.83 0.90 9.24
C ARG A 158 -19.69 1.34 10.16
N LEU A 159 -19.40 0.52 11.17
CA LEU A 159 -18.22 0.71 12.00
C LEU A 159 -17.04 0.02 11.34
N VAL A 160 -16.00 0.79 11.02
CA VAL A 160 -14.78 0.27 10.41
C VAL A 160 -13.58 0.57 11.30
N PRO A 161 -12.78 -0.45 11.64
CA PRO A 161 -11.57 -0.27 12.42
C PRO A 161 -10.64 0.79 11.86
N PHE A 162 -9.99 1.50 12.77
CA PHE A 162 -9.04 2.56 12.47
C PHE A 162 -7.92 2.12 11.50
N ASN A 163 -7.52 0.84 11.57
CA ASN A 163 -6.49 0.17 10.78
C ASN A 163 -7.01 -0.45 9.47
N GLN A 164 -8.27 -0.21 9.14
CA GLN A 164 -8.91 -0.66 7.90
C GLN A 164 -9.43 0.51 7.05
N ALA A 165 -9.14 1.75 7.45
CA ALA A 165 -9.44 2.97 6.71
C ALA A 165 -8.14 3.68 6.33
N VAL A 166 -7.99 4.01 5.05
CA VAL A 166 -6.82 4.70 4.49
C VAL A 166 -7.25 5.92 3.67
N ALA A 167 -6.28 6.79 3.36
CA ALA A 167 -6.55 7.96 2.54
C ALA A 167 -6.96 7.51 1.13
N LEU A 168 -8.02 8.14 0.60
CA LEU A 168 -8.41 7.95 -0.78
C LEU A 168 -7.35 8.54 -1.72
N PRO A 169 -6.73 7.75 -2.61
CA PRO A 169 -5.72 8.26 -3.54
C PRO A 169 -6.31 9.26 -4.54
N ASP A 170 -5.52 10.27 -4.89
CA ASP A 170 -5.90 11.25 -5.91
C ASP A 170 -6.14 10.54 -7.26
N GLY A 171 -7.28 10.85 -7.89
CA GLY A 171 -7.66 10.27 -9.18
C GLY A 171 -8.42 8.94 -9.10
N HIS A 172 -8.82 8.49 -7.91
CA HIS A 172 -9.74 7.35 -7.79
C HIS A 172 -11.11 7.69 -8.41
N ARG A 173 -11.41 7.09 -9.56
CA ARG A 173 -12.72 7.09 -10.21
C ARG A 173 -13.30 5.69 -10.02
N GLN A 174 -14.35 5.57 -9.21
CA GLN A 174 -15.26 4.42 -9.21
C GLN A 174 -16.45 4.71 -10.12
#